data_AF-A0A814VW26-F1
#
_entry.id   AF-A0A814VW26-F1
#
_cell.length_a   1.000
_cell.length_b   1.000
_cell.length_c   1.000
_cell.angle_alpha   90.00
_cell.angle_beta   90.00
_cell.angle_gamma   90.00
#
_symmetry.space_group_name_H-M   'P 1'
#
loop_
_entity.id
_entity.type
_entity.pdbx_description
1 polymer ?
#
loop_
_entity_poly.entity_id
_entity_poly.type
_entity_poly.pdbx_seq_one_letter_code
_entity_poly.pdbx_strand_id
1 'polypeptide(L)'
;MCVKTITSFPESSPAIDGAVSLFNSNNGRLLLIADAKEITARRTATASFLATQLLAFKKWKNEQKENAILTILGCGVQGRAHLDVFTQLFKWNKVKKKKR
;
A
#
# COMPACT_ATOMS: atom_id res chain seq x y z
N MET A 1 16.72 13.21 4.42
CA MET A 1 16.56 12.01 5.27
C MET A 1 15.12 11.96 5.76
N CYS A 2 14.54 10.77 5.93
CA CYS A 2 13.16 10.62 6.40
C CYS A 2 13.10 9.52 7.47
N VAL A 3 12.35 9.76 8.55
CA VAL A 3 12.13 8.79 9.64
C VAL A 3 10.63 8.65 9.85
N LYS A 4 10.17 7.41 10.03
CA LYS A 4 8.78 7.12 10.40
C LYS A 4 8.74 6.48 11.77
N THR A 5 8.06 7.13 12.71
CA THR A 5 7.77 6.58 14.03
C THR A 5 6.35 6.05 14.02
N ILE A 6 6.17 4.76 14.32
CA ILE A 6 4.86 4.11 14.36
C ILE A 6 4.62 3.44 15.70
N THR A 7 3.37 3.42 16.12
CA THR A 7 2.86 2.61 17.24
C THR A 7 1.80 1.66 16.72
N SER A 8 1.66 0.51 17.39
CA SER A 8 0.67 -0.51 17.03
C SER A 8 -0.12 -0.91 18.26
N PHE A 9 -1.42 -0.62 18.24
CA PHE A 9 -2.37 -0.94 19.30
C PHE A 9 -3.52 -1.75 18.67
N PRO A 10 -3.50 -3.09 18.77
CA PRO A 10 -4.43 -3.97 18.06
C PRO A 10 -5.91 -3.70 18.31
N GLU A 11 -6.26 -3.25 19.52
CA GLU A 11 -7.63 -2.91 19.95
C GLU A 11 -8.11 -1.55 19.43
N SER A 12 -7.21 -0.72 18.89
CA SER A 12 -7.55 0.62 18.40
C SER A 12 -7.96 0.61 16.92
N SER A 13 -8.77 1.60 16.53
CA SER A 13 -9.15 1.82 15.13
C SER A 13 -8.78 3.26 14.72
N PRO A 14 -7.71 3.45 13.93
CA PRO A 14 -6.87 2.45 13.27
C PRO A 14 -5.80 1.85 14.21
N ALA A 15 -5.51 0.55 14.03
CA ALA A 15 -4.54 -0.17 14.87
C ALA A 15 -3.10 0.34 14.77
N ILE A 16 -2.77 1.12 13.75
CA ILE A 16 -1.45 1.71 13.53
C ILE A 16 -1.61 3.22 13.50
N ASP A 17 -0.80 3.91 14.31
CA ASP A 17 -0.70 5.37 14.35
C ASP A 17 0.76 5.81 14.30
N GLY A 18 1.03 7.07 14.01
CA GLY A 18 2.37 7.63 13.99
C GLY A 18 2.57 8.82 13.07
N ALA A 19 3.82 9.26 12.96
CA ALA A 19 4.21 10.39 12.14
C ALA A 19 5.45 10.08 11.29
N VAL A 20 5.54 10.77 10.16
CA VAL A 20 6.71 10.80 9.27
C VAL A 20 7.36 12.16 9.40
N SER A 21 8.63 12.18 9.78
CA SER A 21 9.46 13.39 9.86
C SER A 21 10.45 13.43 8.70
N LEU A 22 10.39 14.50 7.92
CA LEU A 22 11.29 14.75 6.80
C LEU A 22 12.35 15.77 7.21
N PHE A 23 13.62 15.44 6.95
CA PHE A 23 14.77 16.28 7.25
C PHE A 23 15.53 16.59 5.97
N ASN A 24 16.03 17.83 5.88
CA ASN A 24 16.96 18.24 4.84
C ASN A 24 18.21 17.34 4.88
N SER A 25 18.60 16.77 3.74
CA SER A 25 19.74 15.85 3.66
C SER A 25 21.10 16.50 3.90
N ASN A 26 21.21 17.81 3.66
CA ASN A 26 22.49 18.51 3.65
C ASN A 26 22.84 19.07 5.04
N ASN A 27 21.84 19.46 5.82
CA ASN A 27 22.05 20.11 7.12
C ASN A 27 21.20 19.53 8.27
N GLY A 28 20.42 18.48 8.03
CA GLY A 28 19.63 17.82 9.07
C GLY A 28 18.43 18.62 9.59
N ARG A 29 18.12 19.80 9.03
CA ARG A 29 16.98 20.61 9.48
C ARG A 29 15.66 19.89 9.24
N LEU A 30 14.77 19.85 10.23
CA LEU A 30 13.41 19.35 10.08
C LEU A 30 12.63 20.24 9.09
N LEU A 31 12.03 19.60 8.08
CA LEU A 31 11.26 20.26 7.02
C LEU A 31 9.76 20.06 7.16
N LEU A 32 9.33 18.85 7.55
CA LEU A 32 7.92 18.48 7.61
C LEU A 32 7.70 17.38 8.64
N ILE A 33 6.55 17.43 9.32
CA ILE A 33 5.96 16.29 10.03
C ILE A 33 4.60 16.03 9.40
N ALA A 34 4.33 14.78 9.01
CA ALA A 34 3.08 14.36 8.37
C ALA A 34 2.51 13.12 9.06
N ASP A 35 1.19 12.95 9.00
CA ASP A 35 0.52 11.73 9.48
C ASP A 35 1.01 10.49 8.71
N ALA A 36 1.37 9.43 9.45
CA ALA A 36 1.98 8.25 8.86
C ALA A 36 0.97 7.26 8.26
N LYS A 37 -0.33 7.36 8.55
CA LYS A 37 -1.34 6.34 8.20
C LYS A 37 -1.49 6.23 6.70
N GLU A 38 -1.79 7.35 6.04
CA GLU A 38 -2.04 7.37 4.60
C GLU A 38 -0.76 7.09 3.80
N ILE A 39 0.36 7.68 4.21
CA ILE A 39 1.68 7.41 3.62
C ILE A 39 2.00 5.93 3.72
N THR A 40 1.80 5.32 4.89
CA THR A 40 2.06 3.88 5.11
C THR A 40 1.12 3.01 4.29
N ALA A 41 -0.18 3.33 4.23
CA ALA A 41 -1.15 2.54 3.48
C ALA A 41 -0.81 2.53 1.98
N ARG A 42 -0.58 3.71 1.38
CA ARG A 42 -0.25 3.83 -0.05
C ARG A 42 1.08 3.20 -0.42
N ARG A 43 2.15 3.48 0.34
CA ARG A 43 3.48 2.94 0.02
C ARG A 43 3.53 1.42 0.16
N THR A 44 2.78 0.85 1.11
CA THR A 44 2.69 -0.61 1.28
C THR A 44 1.92 -1.24 0.13
N ALA A 45 0.76 -0.69 -0.24
CA ALA A 45 0.00 -1.14 -1.39
C ALA A 45 0.79 -1.05 -2.71
N THR A 46 1.52 0.05 -2.92
CA THR A 46 2.35 0.28 -4.11
C THR A 46 3.53 -0.69 -4.18
N ALA A 47 4.18 -0.98 -3.05
CA ALA A 47 5.24 -1.98 -2.99
C ALA A 47 4.72 -3.39 -3.35
N SER A 48 3.55 -3.78 -2.82
CA SER A 48 2.88 -5.04 -3.19
C SER A 48 2.52 -5.11 -4.67
N PHE A 49 2.05 -3.99 -5.25
CA PHE A 49 1.74 -3.90 -6.66
C PHE A 49 3.00 -4.05 -7.53
N LEU A 50 4.08 -3.36 -7.19
CA LEU A 50 5.36 -3.49 -7.89
C LEU A 50 5.87 -4.94 -7.84
N ALA A 51 5.79 -5.59 -6.68
CA ALA A 51 6.13 -7.01 -6.56
C ALA A 51 5.26 -7.88 -7.47
N THR A 52 3.96 -7.60 -7.56
CA THR A 52 3.04 -8.30 -8.46
C THR A 52 3.41 -8.09 -9.93
N GLN A 53 3.77 -6.86 -10.32
CA GLN A 53 4.24 -6.60 -11.68
C GLN A 53 5.50 -7.40 -12.02
N LEU A 54 6.48 -7.40 -11.11
CA LEU A 54 7.77 -8.05 -11.33
C LEU A 54 7.68 -9.58 -11.32
N LEU A 55 6.83 -10.15 -10.47
CA LEU A 55 6.78 -11.60 -10.24
C LEU A 55 5.68 -12.30 -11.04
N ALA A 56 4.53 -11.65 -11.22
CA ALA A 56 3.38 -12.22 -11.93
C ALA A 56 3.30 -11.66 -13.35
N PHE A 57 3.18 -10.34 -13.52
CA PHE A 57 2.86 -9.77 -14.84
C PHE A 57 3.98 -9.97 -15.86
N LYS A 58 5.26 -9.97 -15.44
CA LYS A 58 6.39 -10.30 -16.32
C LYS A 58 6.32 -11.73 -16.87
N LYS A 59 5.72 -12.67 -16.14
CA LYS A 59 5.62 -14.09 -16.53
C LYS A 59 4.31 -14.40 -17.26
N TRP A 60 3.29 -13.55 -17.12
CA TRP A 60 1.98 -13.79 -17.73
C TRP A 60 1.98 -13.58 -19.23
N LYS A 61 1.35 -14.54 -19.95
CA LYS A 61 0.95 -14.38 -21.35
C LYS A 61 -0.19 -13.35 -21.46
N ASN A 62 -0.44 -12.80 -22.65
CA ASN A 62 -1.46 -11.76 -22.86
C ASN A 62 -2.86 -12.21 -22.41
N GLU A 63 -3.30 -13.42 -22.79
CA GLU A 63 -4.58 -14.01 -22.37
C GLU A 63 -4.73 -14.11 -20.83
N GLN A 64 -3.62 -14.35 -20.12
CA GLN A 64 -3.64 -14.43 -18.65
C GLN A 64 -3.81 -13.04 -18.02
N LYS A 65 -3.20 -12.01 -18.62
CA LYS A 65 -3.39 -10.62 -18.17
C LYS A 65 -4.83 -10.17 -18.34
N GLU A 66 -5.46 -10.51 -19.47
CA GLU A 66 -6.87 -10.18 -19.76
C GLU A 66 -7.85 -10.88 -18.80
N ASN A 67 -7.50 -12.07 -18.31
CA ASN A 67 -8.33 -12.83 -17.37
C ASN A 67 -7.95 -12.63 -15.89
N ALA A 68 -7.08 -11.68 -15.58
CA ALA A 68 -6.55 -11.49 -14.23
C ALA A 68 -7.64 -11.08 -13.22
N ILE A 69 -7.67 -11.78 -12.07
CA ILE A 69 -8.62 -11.52 -10.97
C ILE A 69 -7.86 -11.01 -9.75
N LEU A 70 -8.24 -9.84 -9.24
CA LEU A 70 -7.75 -9.33 -7.97
C LEU A 70 -8.61 -9.88 -6.82
N THR A 71 -7.99 -10.50 -5.83
CA THR A 71 -8.68 -10.94 -4.61
C THR A 71 -8.08 -10.24 -3.39
N ILE A 72 -8.90 -9.50 -2.65
CA ILE A 72 -8.53 -8.85 -1.40
C ILE A 72 -9.10 -9.67 -0.23
N LEU A 73 -8.21 -10.22 0.59
CA LEU A 73 -8.54 -10.94 1.82
C LEU A 73 -8.28 -10.02 3.02
N GLY A 74 -9.33 -9.65 3.74
CA GLY A 74 -9.29 -8.66 4.82
C GLY A 74 -9.49 -7.23 4.29
N CYS A 75 -10.66 -6.65 4.54
CA CYS A 75 -11.06 -5.35 3.99
C CYS A 75 -10.86 -4.18 4.97
N GLY A 76 -9.82 -4.24 5.81
CA GLY A 76 -9.41 -3.16 6.72
C GLY A 76 -8.71 -2.01 5.99
N VAL A 77 -8.00 -1.14 6.73
CA VAL A 77 -7.28 0.02 6.17
C VAL A 77 -6.31 -0.38 5.05
N GLN A 78 -5.47 -1.38 5.30
CA GLN A 78 -4.51 -1.86 4.29
C GLN A 78 -5.19 -2.52 3.09
N GLY A 79 -6.25 -3.31 3.31
CA GLY A 79 -6.98 -3.97 2.23
C GLY A 79 -7.66 -2.97 1.27
N ARG A 80 -8.20 -1.87 1.80
CA ARG A 80 -8.73 -0.76 0.99
C ARG A 80 -7.64 -0.07 0.18
N ALA A 81 -6.52 0.27 0.80
CA ALA A 81 -5.40 0.88 0.07
C ALA A 81 -4.83 -0.03 -1.04
N HIS A 82 -4.76 -1.33 -0.81
CA HIS A 82 -4.35 -2.30 -1.84
C HIS A 82 -5.35 -2.34 -2.99
N LEU A 83 -6.64 -2.38 -2.68
CA LEU A 83 -7.68 -2.31 -3.70
C LEU A 83 -7.51 -1.05 -4.57
N ASP A 84 -7.39 0.12 -3.94
CA ASP A 84 -7.34 1.40 -4.65
C ASP A 84 -6.10 1.50 -5.55
N VAL A 85 -4.92 1.16 -5.04
CA VAL A 85 -3.68 1.19 -5.84
C VAL A 85 -3.72 0.17 -6.96
N PHE A 86 -4.16 -1.06 -6.70
CA PHE A 86 -4.17 -2.11 -7.73
C PHE A 86 -5.15 -1.81 -8.86
N THR A 87 -6.30 -1.21 -8.58
CA THR A 87 -7.28 -0.85 -9.61
C THR A 87 -6.91 0.43 -10.35
N GLN A 88 -6.17 1.35 -9.72
CA GLN A 88 -5.62 2.53 -10.39
C GLN A 88 -4.49 2.17 -11.37
N LEU A 89 -3.65 1.20 -11.01
CA LEU A 89 -2.44 0.88 -11.78
C LEU A 89 -2.58 -0.29 -12.76
N PHE A 90 -3.66 -1.07 -12.67
CA PHE A 90 -3.92 -2.18 -13.59
C PHE A 90 -5.41 -2.46 -13.77
N LYS A 91 -5.82 -2.84 -14.99
CA LYS A 91 -7.19 -3.24 -15.29
C LYS A 91 -7.39 -4.71 -14.98
N TRP A 92 -8.15 -5.00 -13.93
CA TRP A 92 -8.50 -6.36 -13.53
C TRP A 92 -9.83 -6.77 -14.16
N ASN A 93 -9.92 -8.01 -14.66
CA ASN A 93 -11.18 -8.56 -15.18
C ASN A 93 -12.25 -8.66 -14.10
N LYS A 94 -11.82 -9.02 -12.88
CA LYS A 94 -12.71 -9.14 -11.73
C LYS A 94 -12.00 -8.78 -10.44
N VAL A 95 -12.73 -8.14 -9.54
CA VAL A 95 -12.27 -7.87 -8.17
C VAL A 95 -13.16 -8.62 -7.18
N LYS A 96 -12.56 -9.45 -6.34
CA LYS A 96 -13.23 -10.15 -5.23
C LYS A 96 -12.73 -9.59 -3.90
N LYS A 97 -13.65 -9.40 -2.95
CA LYS A 97 -13.34 -8.92 -1.59
C LYS A 97 -13.94 -9.90 -0.60
N LYS A 98 -13.16 -10.34 0.39
CA LYS A 98 -13.64 -11.19 1.50
C LYS A 98 -13.25 -10.55 2.82
N LYS A 99 -14.25 -10.13 3.62
CA LYS A 99 -14.03 -9.78 5.03
C LYS A 99 -13.75 -11.07 5.80
N ARG A 100 -12.80 -10.98 6.73
CA ARG A 100 -12.53 -12.02 7.72
C ARG A 100 -13.49 -11.83 8.88
#